data_AF-K2EUT4-F1
#
_entry.id   AF-K2EUT4-F1
#
_cell.length_a   1.000
_cell.length_b   1.000
_cell.length_c   1.000
_cell.angle_alpha   90.00
_cell.angle_beta   90.00
_cell.angle_gamma   90.00
#
_symmetry.space_group_name_H-M   'P 1'
#
loop_
_entity.id
_entity.type
_entity.pdbx_description
1 polymer ?
#
loop_
_entity_poly.entity_id
_entity_poly.type
_entity_poly.pdbx_seq_one_letter_code
_entity_poly.pdbx_strand_id
1 'polypeptide(L)' 'MIKIIDKVILMIKKSGVNYEVGPMETTMEGDLETLFQIVKKAQYLCIKEGAANVFTNVKIIYNPKGVMTIEQKIRKHRG' A
#
# COMPACT_ATOMS: atom_id res chain seq x y z
N MET A 1 1.95 16.61 -8.01
CA MET A 1 2.16 15.69 -6.87
C MET A 1 0.88 14.96 -6.47
N ILE A 2 -0.22 15.64 -6.09
CA ILE A 2 -1.51 14.98 -5.74
C ILE A 2 -2.00 14.03 -6.84
N LYS A 3 -1.93 14.44 -8.12
CA LYS A 3 -2.33 13.59 -9.26
C LYS A 3 -1.57 12.27 -9.38
N ILE A 4 -0.31 12.20 -8.95
CA ILE A 4 0.49 10.96 -8.99
C ILE A 4 0.03 10.03 -7.87
N ILE A 5 -0.26 10.59 -6.69
CA ILE A 5 -0.79 9.85 -5.54
C ILE A 5 -2.14 9.22 -5.91
N ASP A 6 -3.05 9.96 -6.54
CA ASP A 6 -4.35 9.44 -6.99
C ASP A 6 -4.20 8.25 -7.95
N LYS A 7 -3.22 8.31 -8.87
CA LYS A 7 -2.92 7.21 -9.80
C LYS A 7 -2.38 5.97 -9.08
N VAL A 8 -1.53 6.16 -8.07
CA VAL A 8 -1.03 5.06 -7.23
C VAL A 8 -2.18 4.43 -6.44
N ILE A 9 -3.03 5.23 -5.79
CA ILE A 9 -4.19 4.74 -5.03
C ILE A 9 -5.15 3.99 -5.96
N LEU A 10 -5.41 4.50 -7.16
CA LEU A 10 -6.24 3.80 -8.16
C LEU A 10 -5.62 2.47 -8.60
N MET A 11 -4.29 2.41 -8.73
CA MET A 11 -3.57 1.18 -9.05
C MET A 11 -3.69 0.16 -7.90
N ILE A 12 -3.54 0.59 -6.64
CA ILE A 12 -3.75 -0.25 -5.46
C ILE A 12 -5.20 -0.76 -5.43
N LYS A 13 -6.18 0.11 -5.67
CA LYS A 13 -7.60 -0.29 -5.74
C LYS A 13 -7.85 -1.37 -6.79
N LYS A 14 -7.20 -1.26 -7.97
CA LYS A 14 -7.29 -2.25 -9.05
C LYS A 14 -6.56 -3.57 -8.74
N SER A 15 -5.65 -3.60 -7.78
CA SER A 15 -4.94 -4.81 -7.40
C SER A 15 -5.82 -5.83 -6.66
N GLY A 16 -6.96 -5.39 -6.11
CA GLY A 16 -7.91 -6.24 -5.41
C GLY A 16 -7.49 -6.66 -3.99
N VAL A 17 -6.34 -6.20 -3.50
CA VAL A 17 -5.92 -6.46 -2.11
C VAL A 17 -6.78 -5.65 -1.14
N ASN A 18 -6.92 -6.13 0.10
CA ASN A 18 -7.49 -5.30 1.15
C ASN A 18 -6.51 -4.17 1.47
N TYR A 19 -6.99 -2.93 1.52
CA TYR A 19 -6.13 -1.78 1.76
C TYR A 19 -6.89 -0.66 2.46
N GLU A 20 -6.13 0.21 3.11
CA GLU A 20 -6.64 1.38 3.77
C GLU A 20 -5.69 2.56 3.57
N VAL A 21 -6.22 3.68 3.04
CA VAL A 21 -5.44 4.90 2.84
C VAL A 21 -5.49 5.72 4.11
N GLY A 22 -4.34 5.89 4.74
CA GLY A 22 -4.13 6.81 5.86
C GLY A 22 -3.52 8.15 5.39
N PRO A 23 -3.34 9.10 6.33
CA PRO A 23 -2.81 10.42 6.01
C PRO A 23 -1.31 10.40 5.62
N MET A 24 -0.55 9.43 6.12
CA MET A 24 0.91 9.33 5.92
C MET A 24 1.33 8.09 5.15
N GLU A 25 0.49 7.06 5.10
CA GLU A 25 0.80 5.75 4.55
C GLU A 25 -0.46 5.06 4.06
N THR A 26 -0.31 4.09 3.17
CA THR A 26 -1.38 3.17 2.79
C THR A 26 -1.05 1.79 3.34
N THR A 27 -1.92 1.25 4.19
CA THR A 27 -1.76 -0.11 4.72
C THR A 27 -2.42 -1.09 3.76
N MET A 28 -1.76 -2.22 3.48
CA MET A 28 -2.26 -3.25 2.57
C MET A 28 -2.12 -4.63 3.22
N GLU A 29 -3.02 -5.55 2.88
CA GLU A 29 -3.00 -6.93 3.37
C GLU A 29 -3.05 -7.91 2.21
N GLY A 30 -2.22 -8.95 2.30
CA GLY A 30 -2.10 -9.97 1.26
C GLY A 30 -0.85 -10.81 1.48
N ASP A 31 -0.53 -11.64 0.50
CA ASP A 31 0.72 -12.37 0.46
C ASP A 31 1.90 -11.42 0.15
N LEU A 32 3.08 -11.80 0.64
CA LEU A 32 4.27 -10.95 0.58
C LEU A 32 4.66 -10.58 -0.86
N GLU A 33 4.56 -11.53 -1.78
CA GLU A 33 4.97 -11.34 -3.17
C GLU A 33 4.05 -10.33 -3.87
N THR A 34 2.73 -10.53 -3.77
CA THR A 34 1.74 -9.59 -4.32
C THR A 34 1.94 -8.18 -3.79
N LEU A 35 2.14 -8.02 -2.47
CA LEU A 35 2.36 -6.71 -1.87
C LEU A 35 3.65 -6.04 -2.36
N PHE A 36 4.74 -6.79 -2.50
CA PHE A 36 5.98 -6.25 -3.08
C PHE A 36 5.82 -5.87 -4.55
N GLN A 37 5.05 -6.63 -5.34
CA GLN A 37 4.76 -6.27 -6.72
C GLN A 37 3.98 -4.95 -6.81
N ILE A 38 3.06 -4.69 -5.89
CA ILE A 38 2.35 -3.41 -5.81
C ILE A 38 3.31 -2.27 -5.47
N VAL A 39 4.18 -2.44 -4.48
CA VAL A 39 5.20 -1.43 -4.11
C VAL A 39 6.10 -1.10 -5.30
N LYS A 40 6.62 -2.12 -6.00
CA LYS A 40 7.46 -1.96 -7.19
C LYS A 40 6.72 -1.21 -8.30
N LYS A 41 5.47 -1.58 -8.59
CA LYS A 41 4.63 -0.90 -9.59
C LYS A 41 4.37 0.55 -9.20
N ALA A 42 4.17 0.86 -7.92
CA ALA A 42 3.97 2.23 -7.45
C ALA A 42 5.21 3.10 -7.72
N GLN A 43 6.42 2.59 -7.44
CA GLN A 43 7.66 3.30 -7.73
C GLN A 43 7.81 3.62 -9.23
N TYR A 44 7.60 2.61 -10.08
CA TYR A 44 7.72 2.79 -11.53
C TYR A 44 6.64 3.72 -12.09
N LEU A 45 5.43 3.65 -11.56
CA LEU A 45 4.34 4.55 -11.94
C LEU A 45 4.72 6.01 -11.61
N CYS A 46 5.25 6.27 -10.41
CA CYS A 46 5.67 7.62 -10.03
C CYS A 46 6.74 8.19 -10.98
N ILE A 47 7.76 7.40 -11.33
CA ILE A 47 8.80 7.83 -12.30
C ILE A 47 8.19 8.06 -13.68
N LYS A 48 7.35 7.14 -14.17
CA LYS A 48 6.67 7.26 -15.46
C LYS A 48 5.79 8.51 -15.54
N GLU A 49 5.22 8.94 -14.42
CA GLU A 49 4.39 10.13 -14.30
C GLU A 49 5.19 11.43 -14.09
N GLY A 50 6.52 11.36 -14.19
CA GLY A 50 7.42 12.52 -14.21
C GLY A 50 8.11 12.83 -12.89
N ALA A 51 8.06 11.95 -11.88
CA ALA A 51 8.91 12.10 -10.69
C ALA A 51 10.38 11.84 -11.06
N ALA A 52 11.29 12.73 -10.64
CA ALA A 52 12.72 12.55 -10.87
C ALA A 52 13.32 11.40 -10.04
N ASN A 53 12.81 11.24 -8.81
CA ASN A 53 13.16 10.17 -7.89
C ASN A 53 11.96 9.86 -6.98
N VAL A 54 12.00 8.70 -6.33
CA VAL A 54 10.96 8.26 -5.40
C VAL A 54 11.64 7.66 -4.18
N PHE A 55 11.33 8.19 -2.99
CA PHE A 55 11.62 7.54 -1.73
C PHE A 55 10.41 6.73 -1.30
N THR A 56 10.62 5.48 -0.85
CA THR A 56 9.53 4.61 -0.41
C THR A 56 9.88 4.02 0.94
N ASN A 57 9.03 4.26 1.94
CA ASN A 57 9.11 3.61 3.24
C ASN A 57 8.11 2.46 3.26
N VAL A 58 8.57 1.25 3.59
CA VAL A 58 7.72 0.06 3.70
C VAL A 58 7.96 -0.60 5.05
N LYS A 59 6.86 -0.85 5.77
CA LYS A 59 6.87 -1.62 7.02
C LYS A 59 6.10 -2.92 6.78
N ILE A 60 6.74 -4.05 7.08
CA ILE A 60 6.18 -5.38 6.82
C ILE A 60 6.02 -6.11 8.14
N ILE A 61 4.81 -6.62 8.38
CA ILE A 61 4.52 -7.56 9.45
C ILE A 61 4.31 -8.90 8.77
N TYR A 62 5.25 -9.83 8.96
CA TYR A 62 5.22 -11.15 8.35
C TYR A 62 5.23 -12.24 9.42
N ASN A 63 4.31 -13.18 9.29
CA ASN A 63 4.28 -14.39 10.10
C ASN A 63 3.72 -15.52 9.22
N PRO A 64 4.47 -16.61 9.00
CA PRO A 64 3.99 -17.77 8.23
C PRO A 64 2.70 -18.39 8.79
N LYS A 65 2.43 -18.22 10.09
CA LYS A 65 1.20 -18.68 10.76
C LYS A 65 0.03 -17.70 10.65
N GLY A 66 0.23 -16.56 9.99
CA GLY A 66 -0.75 -15.48 9.85
C GLY A 66 -0.48 -14.30 10.78
N VAL A 67 -1.01 -13.14 10.38
CA VAL A 67 -0.93 -11.87 11.11
C VAL A 67 -2.34 -11.35 11.38
N MET A 68 -2.49 -10.48 12.38
CA MET A 68 -3.77 -9.80 12.60
C MET A 68 -4.09 -8.88 11.43
N THR A 69 -5.36 -8.92 11.00
CA THR A 69 -5.86 -8.06 9.92
C THR A 69 -5.99 -6.59 10.35
N ILE A 70 -6.16 -5.67 9.40
CA ILE A 70 -6.41 -4.24 9.61
C ILE A 70 -7.61 -4.11 10.55
N GLU A 71 -8.73 -4.75 10.21
CA GLU A 71 -9.95 -4.72 11.02
C GLU A 71 -9.70 -5.20 12.44
N GLN A 72 -9.01 -6.33 12.62
CA GLN A 72 -8.69 -6.87 13.95
C GLN A 72 -7.84 -5.90 14.79
N LYS A 73 -6.97 -5.12 14.16
CA LYS A 73 -6.12 -4.13 14.82
C LYS A 73 -6.86 -2.85 15.19
N ILE A 74 -7.78 -2.38 14.36
CA ILE A 74 -8.35 -1.03 14.49
C ILE A 74 -9.80 -0.99 14.94
N ARG A 75 -10.55 -2.10 14.90
CA ARG A 75 -12.00 -2.14 15.23
C ARG A 75 -12.34 -1.53 16.59
N LYS A 76 -11.45 -1.62 17.58
CA LYS A 76 -11.66 -1.04 18.93
C LYS A 76 -11.42 0.47 18.99
N HIS A 77 -10.79 1.03 17.96
CA HIS A 77 -10.33 2.42 17.92
C HIS A 77 -11.00 3.22 16.79
N ARG A 78 -11.87 2.59 16.00
CA ARG A 78 -12.72 3.21 15.00
C ARG A 78 -14.16 2.84 15.30
N GLY A 79 -14.95 3.87 15.64
CA GLY A 79 -16.39 3.73 15.89
C GLY A 79 -17.16 3.37 14.63
#